data_AF-A0A973HZX0-F1
#
_entry.id   AF-A0A973HZX0-F1
#
_cell.length_a   1.000
_cell.length_b   1.000
_cell.length_c   1.000
_cell.angle_alpha   90.00
_cell.angle_beta   90.00
_cell.angle_gamma   90.00
#
_symmetry.space_group_name_H-M   'P 1'
#
loop_
_entity.id
_entity.type
_entity.pdbx_description
1 polymer ?
#
loop_
_entity_poly.entity_id
_entity_poly.type
_entity_poly.pdbx_seq_one_letter_code
_entity_poly.pdbx_strand_id
1 'polypeptide(L)'
;MGFLSDISIKVKIISLAGAAIIGFVISLAVNTSINSENSERIQKVRDVYFPVVQKSDANLVKLSQIKELLNTAVSTGEEEFIQNADILKKEILDNIETIIVLWLEQSQNNQKLRSEFNNYYSIAHEVSAGMLSGTLDMSKMSNKIDQMNSSLKTVTASMERLSINALAEFNLTVEASNADTQKALTLGMLVTGITITVLLLLGWSTASSIGTALGSLLVSLKDIASGDGDLTKRIQKTSSDELGDVVDWFNQFVDKLHHSISDVVKSIGPLTSLSSDL
;
A
#
# COMPACT_ATOMS: atom_id res chain seq x y z
N MET A 1 -11.66 18.12 33.39
CA MET A 1 -11.70 19.16 32.34
C MET A 1 -10.39 19.99 32.23
N GLY A 2 -9.25 19.57 32.79
CA GLY A 2 -8.10 20.47 32.97
C GLY A 2 -6.75 19.92 32.49
N PHE A 3 -6.56 19.78 31.18
CA PHE A 3 -5.20 19.63 30.63
C PHE A 3 -4.96 20.64 29.49
N LEU A 4 -5.97 20.86 28.65
CA LEU A 4 -5.89 21.84 27.58
C LEU A 4 -6.05 23.30 28.07
N SER A 5 -6.67 23.55 29.23
CA SER A 5 -6.86 24.91 29.78
C SER A 5 -5.57 25.56 30.30
N ASP A 6 -4.55 24.77 30.58
CA ASP A 6 -3.29 25.24 31.18
C ASP A 6 -2.15 25.36 30.15
N ILE A 7 -2.42 24.99 28.89
CA ILE A 7 -1.46 25.06 27.79
C ILE A 7 -1.57 26.43 27.12
N SER A 8 -0.41 27.07 26.89
CA SER A 8 -0.28 28.29 26.08
C SER A 8 -1.00 28.18 24.75
N ILE A 9 -1.67 29.25 24.33
CA ILE A 9 -2.40 29.35 23.06
C ILE A 9 -1.46 29.18 21.88
N LYS A 10 -0.24 29.73 21.99
CA LYS A 10 0.80 29.54 20.99
C LYS A 10 1.11 28.06 20.80
N VAL A 11 1.21 27.31 21.90
CA VAL A 11 1.45 25.86 21.86
C VAL A 11 0.25 25.13 21.27
N LYS A 12 -0.99 25.51 21.61
CA LYS A 12 -2.21 24.94 21.00
C LYS A 12 -2.22 25.11 19.48
N ILE A 13 -1.93 26.32 18.99
CA ILE A 13 -1.90 26.61 17.55
C ILE A 13 -0.78 25.82 16.85
N ILE A 14 0.42 25.78 17.42
CA ILE A 14 1.55 25.02 16.83
C ILE A 14 1.27 23.51 16.86
N SER A 15 0.58 23.01 17.90
CA SER A 15 0.24 21.60 18.03
C SER A 15 -0.67 21.09 16.90
N LEU A 16 -1.52 21.96 16.32
CA LEU A 16 -2.33 21.61 15.14
C LEU A 16 -1.44 21.31 13.94
N ALA A 17 -0.50 22.20 13.63
CA ALA A 17 0.45 21.99 12.54
C ALA A 17 1.33 20.76 12.81
N GLY A 18 1.81 20.58 14.05
CA GLY A 18 2.58 19.42 14.47
C GLY A 18 1.84 18.09 14.28
N ALA A 19 0.58 18.02 14.74
CA ALA A 19 -0.26 16.84 14.59
C ALA A 19 -0.52 16.51 13.10
N ALA A 20 -0.75 17.53 12.27
CA ALA A 20 -0.94 17.35 10.83
C ALA A 20 0.32 16.79 10.16
N ILE A 21 1.50 17.36 10.46
CA ILE A 21 2.78 16.89 9.91
C ILE A 21 3.06 15.45 10.36
N ILE A 22 2.88 15.13 11.65
CA ILE A 22 3.11 13.79 12.18
C ILE A 22 2.18 12.79 11.50
N GLY A 23 0.88 13.08 11.42
CA GLY A 23 -0.09 12.20 10.76
C GLY A 23 0.21 12.00 9.28
N PHE A 24 0.62 13.06 8.58
CA PHE A 24 1.06 12.99 7.19
C PHE A 24 2.31 12.11 7.02
N VAL A 25 3.33 12.31 7.85
CA VAL A 25 4.58 11.52 7.80
C VAL A 25 4.32 10.05 8.08
N ILE A 26 3.47 9.72 9.07
CA ILE A 26 3.10 8.33 9.37
C ILE A 26 2.34 7.71 8.19
N SER A 27 1.35 8.42 7.64
CA SER A 27 0.59 7.96 6.48
C SER A 27 1.48 7.72 5.26
N LEU A 28 2.41 8.65 5.00
CA LEU A 28 3.39 8.55 3.92
C LEU A 28 4.33 7.35 4.13
N ALA A 29 4.86 7.15 5.34
CA ALA A 29 5.75 6.03 5.65
C ALA A 29 5.07 4.67 5.44
N VAL A 30 3.83 4.51 5.92
CA VAL A 30 3.03 3.28 5.73
C VAL A 30 2.79 3.03 4.24
N ASN A 31 2.38 4.07 3.51
CA ASN A 31 2.09 3.98 2.07
C ASN A 31 3.34 3.60 1.27
N THR A 32 4.47 4.29 1.49
CA THR A 32 5.73 4.03 0.78
C THR A 32 6.31 2.66 1.09
N SER A 33 6.30 2.22 2.35
CA SER A 33 6.85 0.91 2.73
C SER A 33 6.11 -0.23 2.03
N ILE A 34 4.78 -0.23 2.09
CA ILE A 34 3.98 -1.31 1.49
C ILE A 34 4.03 -1.25 -0.04
N ASN A 35 4.00 -0.05 -0.64
CA ASN A 35 4.10 0.08 -2.10
C ASN A 35 5.46 -0.36 -2.65
N SER A 36 6.54 -0.20 -1.88
CA SER A 36 7.86 -0.68 -2.28
C SER A 36 7.92 -2.20 -2.37
N GLU A 37 7.46 -2.90 -1.33
CA GLU A 37 7.38 -4.36 -1.32
C GLU A 37 6.43 -4.88 -2.40
N ASN A 38 5.30 -4.20 -2.59
CA ASN A 38 4.33 -4.55 -3.62
C ASN A 38 4.91 -4.42 -5.03
N SER A 39 5.70 -3.38 -5.26
CA SER A 39 6.37 -3.15 -6.55
C SER A 39 7.34 -4.29 -6.89
N GLU A 40 8.06 -4.84 -5.90
CA GLU A 40 8.95 -5.99 -6.11
C GLU A 40 8.17 -7.25 -6.51
N ARG A 41 7.01 -7.51 -5.88
CA ARG A 41 6.16 -8.65 -6.22
C ARG A 41 5.60 -8.55 -7.64
N ILE A 42 5.13 -7.37 -8.04
CA ILE A 42 4.65 -7.13 -9.41
C ILE A 42 5.77 -7.29 -10.44
N GLN A 43 7.01 -6.89 -10.10
CA GLN A 43 8.17 -7.18 -10.94
C GLN A 43 8.39 -8.68 -11.09
N LYS A 44 8.31 -9.49 -10.02
CA LYS A 44 8.40 -10.96 -10.13
C LYS A 44 7.28 -11.54 -10.99
N VAL A 45 6.05 -11.05 -10.86
CA VAL A 45 4.92 -11.47 -11.72
C VAL A 45 5.24 -11.21 -13.20
N ARG A 46 5.75 -10.02 -13.52
CA ARG A 46 6.04 -9.61 -14.91
C ARG A 46 7.28 -10.31 -15.49
N ASP A 47 8.37 -10.36 -14.73
CA ASP A 47 9.69 -10.71 -15.23
C ASP A 47 10.02 -12.20 -15.04
N VAL A 48 9.33 -12.87 -14.10
CA VAL A 48 9.56 -14.29 -13.78
C VAL A 48 8.32 -15.13 -14.09
N TYR A 49 7.23 -14.95 -13.35
CA TYR A 49 6.13 -15.90 -13.40
C TYR A 49 5.34 -15.87 -14.72
N PHE A 50 5.05 -14.69 -15.28
CA PHE A 50 4.32 -14.58 -16.54
C PHE A 50 5.07 -15.25 -17.72
N PRO A 51 6.37 -14.97 -17.97
CA PRO A 51 7.13 -15.67 -19.00
C PRO A 51 7.22 -17.18 -18.76
N VAL A 52 7.36 -17.60 -17.50
CA VAL A 52 7.43 -19.03 -17.16
C VAL A 52 6.12 -19.74 -17.49
N VAL A 53 4.97 -19.18 -17.09
CA VAL A 53 3.63 -19.72 -17.43
C VAL A 53 3.45 -19.83 -18.94
N GLN A 54 3.75 -18.76 -19.68
CA GLN A 54 3.61 -18.75 -21.14
C GLN A 54 4.47 -19.84 -21.80
N LYS A 55 5.73 -19.99 -21.35
CA LYS A 55 6.66 -20.98 -21.91
C LYS A 55 6.31 -22.40 -21.51
N SER A 56 5.85 -22.64 -20.27
CA SER A 56 5.42 -23.97 -19.84
C SER A 56 4.21 -24.46 -20.64
N ASP A 57 3.23 -23.60 -20.86
CA ASP A 57 2.03 -23.94 -21.63
C ASP A 57 2.36 -24.14 -23.12
N ALA A 58 3.22 -23.28 -23.66
CA ALA A 58 3.69 -23.43 -25.04
C ALA A 58 4.47 -24.74 -25.24
N ASN A 59 5.19 -25.23 -24.23
CA ASN A 59 5.92 -26.50 -24.31
C ASN A 59 4.98 -27.71 -24.33
N LEU A 60 3.86 -27.68 -23.59
CA LEU A 60 2.84 -28.73 -23.64
C LEU A 60 2.23 -28.87 -25.03
N VAL A 61 1.90 -27.74 -25.67
CA VAL A 61 1.38 -27.72 -27.04
C VAL A 61 2.42 -28.27 -28.03
N LYS A 62 3.68 -27.82 -27.94
CA LYS A 62 4.77 -28.30 -28.80
C LYS A 62 5.05 -29.78 -28.61
N LEU A 63 4.96 -30.31 -27.39
CA LEU A 63 5.12 -31.75 -27.14
C LEU A 63 4.04 -32.56 -27.86
N SER A 64 2.78 -32.09 -27.85
CA SER A 64 1.71 -32.74 -28.62
C SER A 64 1.98 -32.68 -30.13
N GLN A 65 2.46 -31.54 -30.63
CA GLN A 65 2.82 -31.38 -32.03
C GLN A 65 3.98 -32.29 -32.45
N ILE A 66 5.02 -32.45 -31.62
CA ILE A 66 6.11 -33.40 -31.88
C ILE A 66 5.55 -34.82 -32.06
N LYS A 67 4.65 -35.26 -31.17
CA LYS A 67 4.01 -36.58 -31.28
C LYS A 67 3.23 -36.73 -32.60
N GLU A 68 2.49 -35.70 -33.00
CA GLU A 68 1.75 -35.70 -34.27
C GLU A 68 2.68 -35.74 -35.47
N LEU A 69 3.72 -34.90 -35.51
CA LEU A 69 4.72 -34.86 -36.57
C LEU A 69 5.43 -36.21 -36.73
N LEU A 70 5.92 -36.79 -35.63
CA LEU A 70 6.62 -38.07 -35.65
C LEU A 70 5.71 -39.23 -36.09
N ASN A 71 4.42 -39.20 -35.76
CA ASN A 71 3.45 -40.18 -36.23
C ASN A 71 3.12 -40.00 -37.72
N THR A 72 2.97 -38.76 -38.17
CA THR A 72 2.77 -38.44 -39.59
C THR A 72 3.97 -38.89 -40.41
N ALA A 73 5.19 -38.62 -39.97
CA ALA A 73 6.43 -39.07 -40.63
C ALA A 73 6.42 -40.58 -40.91
N VAL A 74 6.04 -41.38 -39.91
CA VAL A 74 6.00 -42.84 -40.03
C VAL A 74 4.87 -43.30 -40.95
N SER A 75 3.73 -42.62 -40.96
CA SER A 75 2.57 -43.03 -41.77
C SER A 75 2.67 -42.60 -43.24
N THR A 76 3.30 -41.45 -43.52
CA THR A 76 3.48 -40.93 -44.89
C THR A 76 4.82 -41.32 -45.50
N GLY A 77 5.83 -41.63 -44.68
CA GLY A 77 7.20 -41.89 -45.11
C GLY A 77 7.99 -40.63 -45.45
N GLU A 78 7.51 -39.44 -45.06
CA GLU A 78 8.15 -38.15 -45.36
C GLU A 78 9.07 -37.71 -44.21
N GLU A 79 10.36 -37.54 -44.50
CA GLU A 79 11.39 -37.16 -43.52
C GLU A 79 11.23 -35.70 -43.03
N GLU A 80 10.58 -34.83 -43.80
CA GLU A 80 10.34 -33.42 -43.45
C GLU A 80 9.64 -33.27 -42.09
N PHE A 81 8.72 -34.18 -41.75
CA PHE A 81 8.04 -34.15 -40.46
C PHE A 81 8.99 -34.42 -39.27
N ILE A 82 10.04 -35.23 -39.45
CA ILE A 82 11.09 -35.43 -38.43
C ILE A 82 11.90 -34.15 -38.27
N GLN A 83 12.26 -33.49 -39.37
CA GLN A 83 12.98 -32.22 -39.33
C GLN A 83 12.16 -31.12 -38.63
N ASN A 84 10.85 -31.05 -38.88
CA ASN A 84 9.96 -30.15 -38.17
C ASN A 84 9.86 -30.47 -36.67
N ALA A 85 9.90 -31.75 -36.29
CA ALA A 85 9.96 -32.16 -34.89
C ALA A 85 11.28 -31.72 -34.22
N ASP A 86 12.41 -31.72 -34.95
CA ASP A 86 13.71 -31.24 -34.45
C ASP A 86 13.71 -29.74 -34.17
N ILE A 87 12.99 -28.96 -34.99
CA ILE A 87 12.77 -27.54 -34.75
C ILE A 87 12.02 -27.33 -33.43
N LEU A 88 10.89 -28.03 -33.23
CA LEU A 88 10.11 -27.93 -32.01
C LEU A 88 10.88 -28.42 -30.77
N LYS A 89 11.71 -29.45 -30.92
CA LYS A 89 12.62 -29.91 -29.86
C LYS A 89 13.55 -28.79 -29.42
N LYS A 90 14.18 -28.09 -30.37
CA LYS A 90 15.06 -26.96 -30.05
C LYS A 90 14.30 -25.86 -29.31
N GLU A 91 13.10 -25.50 -29.78
CA GLU A 91 12.28 -24.48 -29.11
C GLU A 91 11.87 -24.86 -27.68
N ILE A 92 11.52 -26.13 -27.44
CA ILE A 92 11.24 -26.64 -26.09
C ILE A 92 12.48 -26.52 -25.20
N LEU A 93 13.65 -26.93 -25.69
CA LEU A 93 14.90 -26.86 -24.93
C LEU A 93 15.29 -25.41 -24.60
N ASP A 94 15.15 -24.48 -25.55
CA ASP A 94 15.42 -23.05 -25.36
C ASP A 94 14.44 -22.45 -24.34
N ASN A 95 13.16 -22.86 -24.37
CA ASN A 95 12.18 -22.46 -23.37
C ASN A 95 12.51 -23.00 -21.98
N ILE A 96 12.89 -24.27 -21.86
CA ILE A 96 13.27 -24.87 -20.57
C ILE A 96 14.52 -24.16 -20.00
N GLU A 97 15.51 -23.86 -20.84
CA GLU A 97 16.71 -23.12 -20.41
C GLU A 97 16.35 -21.71 -19.91
N THR A 98 15.47 -21.02 -20.62
CA THR A 98 14.97 -19.71 -20.16
C THR A 98 14.26 -19.83 -18.82
N ILE A 99 13.43 -20.87 -18.63
CA ILE A 99 12.73 -21.11 -17.36
C ILE A 99 13.72 -21.41 -16.23
N ILE A 100 14.80 -22.17 -16.48
CA ILE A 100 15.85 -22.46 -15.49
C ILE A 100 16.51 -21.16 -15.01
N VAL A 101 16.79 -20.22 -15.92
CA VAL A 101 17.42 -18.93 -15.60
C VAL A 101 16.45 -18.00 -14.87
N LEU A 102 15.19 -17.92 -15.31
CA LEU A 102 14.20 -17.03 -14.72
C LEU A 102 13.74 -17.50 -13.33
N TRP A 103 13.54 -18.80 -13.15
CA TRP A 103 13.01 -19.39 -11.92
C TRP A 103 14.03 -20.28 -11.22
N LEU A 104 15.06 -19.62 -10.67
CA LEU A 104 16.22 -20.27 -10.03
C LEU A 104 15.84 -21.26 -8.92
N GLU A 105 14.80 -20.94 -8.16
CA GLU A 105 14.27 -21.81 -7.08
C GLU A 105 13.86 -23.19 -7.59
N GLN A 106 13.43 -23.30 -8.86
CA GLN A 106 13.02 -24.56 -9.50
C GLN A 106 14.06 -25.11 -10.47
N SER A 107 15.29 -24.54 -10.49
CA SER A 107 16.35 -24.91 -11.43
C SER A 107 16.62 -26.42 -11.48
N GLN A 108 16.73 -27.10 -10.34
CA GLN A 108 16.96 -28.55 -10.28
C GLN A 108 15.81 -29.36 -10.92
N ASN A 109 14.56 -28.99 -10.62
CA ASN A 109 13.38 -29.64 -11.19
C ASN A 109 13.31 -29.42 -12.71
N ASN A 110 13.65 -28.23 -13.16
CA ASN A 110 13.64 -27.87 -14.58
C ASN A 110 14.81 -28.51 -15.36
N GLN A 111 15.97 -28.68 -14.72
CA GLN A 111 17.08 -29.48 -15.29
C GLN A 111 16.71 -30.96 -15.42
N LYS A 112 15.99 -31.51 -14.43
CA LYS A 112 15.45 -32.87 -14.52
C LYS A 112 14.45 -32.99 -15.68
N LEU A 113 13.50 -32.06 -15.80
CA LEU A 113 12.57 -32.01 -16.92
C LEU A 113 13.30 -31.94 -18.28
N ARG A 114 14.37 -31.14 -18.38
CA ARG A 114 15.21 -31.06 -19.57
C ARG A 114 15.82 -32.42 -19.94
N SER A 115 16.28 -33.17 -18.94
CA SER A 115 16.83 -34.53 -19.15
C SER A 115 15.73 -35.52 -19.57
N GLU A 116 14.57 -35.48 -18.91
CA GLU A 116 13.41 -36.33 -19.23
C GLU A 116 12.92 -36.09 -20.66
N PHE A 117 12.86 -34.82 -21.09
CA PHE A 117 12.50 -34.46 -22.45
C PHE A 117 13.52 -34.93 -23.48
N ASN A 118 14.82 -34.73 -23.25
CA ASN A 118 15.86 -35.22 -24.15
C ASN A 118 15.83 -36.75 -24.30
N ASN A 119 15.60 -37.47 -23.20
CA ASN A 119 15.47 -38.92 -23.22
C ASN A 119 14.26 -39.37 -24.06
N TYR A 120 13.09 -38.78 -23.82
CA TYR A 120 11.89 -39.05 -24.60
C TYR A 120 12.14 -38.80 -26.09
N TYR A 121 12.65 -37.62 -26.43
CA TYR A 121 12.83 -37.21 -27.83
C TYR A 121 13.84 -38.12 -28.54
N SER A 122 14.94 -38.50 -27.86
CA SER A 122 15.93 -39.41 -28.44
C SER A 122 15.31 -40.77 -28.81
N ILE A 123 14.48 -41.34 -27.93
CA ILE A 123 13.83 -42.64 -28.20
C ILE A 123 12.79 -42.48 -29.31
N ALA A 124 11.95 -41.43 -29.23
CA ALA A 124 10.91 -41.18 -30.22
C ALA A 124 11.48 -40.96 -31.62
N HIS A 125 12.54 -40.16 -31.73
CA HIS A 125 13.25 -39.94 -32.98
C HIS A 125 13.87 -41.24 -33.53
N GLU A 126 14.52 -42.04 -32.69
CA GLU A 126 15.10 -43.32 -33.11
C GLU A 126 14.04 -44.29 -33.64
N VAL A 127 12.88 -44.38 -32.94
CA VAL A 127 11.75 -45.22 -33.38
C VAL A 127 11.20 -44.72 -34.70
N SER A 128 10.88 -43.43 -34.82
CA SER A 128 10.30 -42.87 -36.05
C SER A 128 11.24 -42.96 -37.25
N ALA A 129 12.50 -42.56 -37.10
CA ALA A 129 13.49 -42.64 -38.17
C ALA A 129 13.81 -44.09 -38.58
N GLY A 130 13.89 -45.00 -37.58
CA GLY A 130 14.11 -46.42 -37.83
C GLY A 130 12.94 -47.11 -38.52
N MET A 131 11.70 -46.69 -38.23
CA MET A 131 10.50 -47.16 -38.93
C MET A 131 10.44 -46.66 -40.37
N LEU A 132 10.80 -45.38 -40.60
CA LEU A 132 10.79 -44.76 -41.93
C LEU A 132 11.86 -45.36 -42.85
N SER A 133 13.08 -45.58 -42.33
CA SER A 133 14.19 -46.17 -43.09
C SER A 133 14.15 -47.70 -43.21
N GLY A 134 13.27 -48.36 -42.45
CA GLY A 134 13.18 -49.82 -42.39
C GLY A 134 14.37 -50.52 -41.74
N THR A 135 15.28 -49.78 -41.09
CA THR A 135 16.51 -50.34 -40.49
C THR A 135 16.32 -50.79 -39.04
N LEU A 136 15.17 -50.50 -38.42
CA LEU A 136 14.95 -50.86 -37.02
C LEU A 136 14.67 -52.35 -36.86
N ASP A 137 15.40 -52.98 -35.94
CA ASP A 137 15.22 -54.37 -35.54
C ASP A 137 13.83 -54.58 -34.91
N MET A 138 12.95 -55.29 -35.63
CA MET A 138 11.57 -55.54 -35.20
C MET A 138 11.49 -56.33 -33.89
N SER A 139 12.52 -57.09 -33.51
CA SER A 139 12.56 -57.79 -32.22
C SER A 139 12.70 -56.83 -31.03
N LYS A 140 13.26 -55.64 -31.25
CA LYS A 140 13.46 -54.60 -30.22
C LYS A 140 12.40 -53.50 -30.27
N MET A 141 11.58 -53.47 -31.31
CA MET A 141 10.55 -52.46 -31.55
C MET A 141 9.58 -52.33 -30.38
N SER A 142 9.01 -53.45 -29.91
CA SER A 142 8.04 -53.44 -28.80
C SER A 142 8.64 -52.77 -27.55
N ASN A 143 9.86 -53.16 -27.18
CA ASN A 143 10.54 -52.60 -26.01
C ASN A 143 10.80 -51.09 -26.17
N LYS A 144 11.25 -50.65 -27.35
CA LYS A 144 11.46 -49.22 -27.63
C LYS A 144 10.17 -48.40 -27.58
N ILE A 145 9.06 -48.94 -28.11
CA ILE A 145 7.75 -48.29 -28.03
C ILE A 145 7.29 -48.19 -26.57
N ASP A 146 7.46 -49.25 -25.76
CA ASP A 146 7.12 -49.23 -24.34
C ASP A 146 7.95 -48.20 -23.56
N GLN A 147 9.25 -48.10 -23.84
CA GLN A 147 10.15 -47.09 -23.27
C GLN A 147 9.74 -45.68 -23.70
N MET A 148 9.42 -45.49 -24.99
CA MET A 148 8.96 -44.21 -25.53
C MET A 148 7.67 -43.75 -24.83
N ASN A 149 6.68 -44.63 -24.71
CA ASN A 149 5.40 -44.34 -24.06
C ASN A 149 5.59 -44.01 -22.58
N SER A 150 6.47 -44.75 -21.89
CA SER A 150 6.81 -44.48 -20.49
C SER A 150 7.52 -43.13 -20.34
N SER A 151 8.51 -42.82 -21.18
CA SER A 151 9.22 -41.55 -21.14
C SER A 151 8.32 -40.37 -21.52
N LEU A 152 7.39 -40.57 -22.48
CA LEU A 152 6.38 -39.58 -22.85
C LEU A 152 5.48 -39.28 -21.65
N LYS A 153 4.96 -40.30 -20.97
CA LYS A 153 4.15 -40.13 -19.77
C LYS A 153 4.88 -39.35 -18.68
N THR A 154 6.16 -39.67 -18.45
CA THR A 154 6.99 -38.97 -17.46
C THR A 154 7.19 -37.50 -17.82
N VAL A 155 7.61 -37.19 -19.05
CA VAL A 155 7.86 -35.81 -19.45
C VAL A 155 6.58 -34.97 -19.49
N THR A 156 5.45 -35.55 -19.96
CA THR A 156 4.15 -34.87 -19.93
C THR A 156 3.76 -34.50 -18.50
N ALA A 157 3.85 -35.44 -17.56
CA ALA A 157 3.52 -35.17 -16.16
C ALA A 157 4.44 -34.11 -15.53
N SER A 158 5.72 -34.09 -15.89
CA SER A 158 6.66 -33.06 -15.43
C SER A 158 6.37 -31.68 -16.04
N MET A 159 6.01 -31.60 -17.33
CA MET A 159 5.60 -30.35 -17.97
C MET A 159 4.27 -29.81 -17.43
N GLU A 160 3.29 -30.69 -17.20
CA GLU A 160 1.99 -30.32 -16.59
C GLU A 160 2.19 -29.77 -15.18
N ARG A 161 2.98 -30.45 -14.36
CA ARG A 161 3.33 -29.99 -13.01
C ARG A 161 4.04 -28.64 -13.03
N LEU A 162 4.96 -28.42 -13.98
CA LEU A 162 5.61 -27.12 -14.14
C LEU A 162 4.60 -26.02 -14.48
N SER A 163 3.71 -26.26 -15.45
CA SER A 163 2.64 -25.32 -15.84
C SER A 163 1.71 -24.99 -14.67
N ILE A 164 1.22 -26.01 -13.95
CA ILE A 164 0.34 -25.85 -12.79
C ILE A 164 1.04 -25.06 -11.68
N ASN A 165 2.28 -25.40 -11.34
CA ASN A 165 3.02 -24.72 -10.30
C ASN A 165 3.32 -23.27 -10.67
N ALA A 166 3.70 -23.01 -11.93
CA ALA A 166 3.96 -21.65 -12.41
C ALA A 166 2.70 -20.78 -12.32
N LEU A 167 1.54 -21.33 -12.73
CA LEU A 167 0.27 -20.62 -12.65
C LEU A 167 -0.17 -20.39 -11.20
N ALA A 168 0.07 -21.36 -10.31
CA ALA A 168 -0.21 -21.22 -8.88
C ALA A 168 0.63 -20.10 -8.26
N GLU A 169 1.94 -20.08 -8.48
CA GLU A 169 2.83 -19.02 -7.95
C GLU A 169 2.51 -17.64 -8.52
N PHE A 170 2.16 -17.57 -9.82
CA PHE A 170 1.66 -16.35 -10.43
C PHE A 170 0.42 -15.82 -9.69
N ASN A 171 -0.60 -16.67 -9.53
CA ASN A 171 -1.85 -16.28 -8.88
C ASN A 171 -1.67 -15.91 -7.41
N LEU A 172 -0.89 -16.71 -6.65
CA LEU A 172 -0.58 -16.44 -5.25
C LEU A 172 0.14 -15.09 -5.08
N THR A 173 1.08 -14.77 -5.98
CA THR A 173 1.82 -13.51 -5.91
C THR A 173 0.92 -12.32 -6.25
N VAL A 174 0.05 -12.45 -7.26
CA VAL A 174 -0.94 -11.42 -7.62
C VAL A 174 -1.94 -11.21 -6.48
N GLU A 175 -2.45 -12.28 -5.88
CA GLU A 175 -3.40 -12.20 -4.77
C GLU A 175 -2.76 -11.55 -3.54
N ALA A 176 -1.53 -11.95 -3.19
CA ALA A 176 -0.80 -11.35 -2.09
C ALA A 176 -0.50 -9.85 -2.34
N SER A 177 -0.15 -9.49 -3.58
CA SER A 177 0.05 -8.09 -4.00
C SER A 177 -1.22 -7.25 -3.83
N ASN A 178 -2.36 -7.78 -4.26
CA ASN A 178 -3.65 -7.12 -4.09
C ASN A 178 -4.03 -6.99 -2.61
N ALA A 179 -3.84 -8.05 -1.82
CA ALA A 179 -4.13 -8.05 -0.39
C ALA A 179 -3.28 -7.02 0.37
N ASP A 180 -1.97 -6.94 0.07
CA ASP A 180 -1.07 -5.99 0.73
C ASP A 180 -1.39 -4.55 0.29
N THR A 181 -1.78 -4.33 -0.96
CA THR A 181 -2.30 -3.02 -1.43
C THR A 181 -3.55 -2.61 -0.66
N GLN A 182 -4.51 -3.52 -0.46
CA GLN A 182 -5.73 -3.25 0.31
C GLN A 182 -5.43 -2.96 1.79
N LYS A 183 -4.48 -3.69 2.39
CA LYS A 183 -4.00 -3.38 3.75
C LYS A 183 -3.38 -1.99 3.82
N ALA A 184 -2.57 -1.60 2.84
CA ALA A 184 -1.96 -0.27 2.79
C ALA A 184 -3.02 0.84 2.73
N LEU A 185 -4.03 0.68 1.87
CA LEU A 185 -5.14 1.61 1.76
C LEU A 185 -5.94 1.68 3.07
N THR A 186 -6.26 0.53 3.66
CA THR A 186 -7.04 0.46 4.91
C THR A 186 -6.29 1.10 6.08
N LEU A 187 -5.00 0.78 6.27
CA LEU A 187 -4.16 1.38 7.30
C LEU A 187 -3.98 2.88 7.06
N GLY A 188 -3.74 3.29 5.80
CA GLY A 188 -3.63 4.71 5.43
C GLY A 188 -4.91 5.50 5.72
N MET A 189 -6.09 4.93 5.43
CA MET A 189 -7.39 5.52 5.77
C MET A 189 -7.59 5.62 7.28
N LEU A 190 -7.22 4.61 8.06
CA LEU A 190 -7.32 4.64 9.52
C LEU A 190 -6.41 5.72 10.12
N VAL A 191 -5.13 5.80 9.71
CA VAL A 191 -4.19 6.82 10.17
C VAL A 191 -4.69 8.22 9.81
N THR A 192 -5.16 8.41 8.57
CA THR A 192 -5.69 9.69 8.11
C THR A 192 -6.96 10.08 8.88
N GLY A 193 -7.87 9.13 9.09
CA GLY A 193 -9.10 9.34 9.87
C GLY A 193 -8.80 9.76 11.31
N ILE A 194 -7.89 9.04 11.99
CA ILE A 194 -7.43 9.39 13.35
C ILE A 194 -6.80 10.79 13.37
N THR A 195 -5.94 11.11 12.38
CA THR A 195 -5.30 12.42 12.27
C THR A 195 -6.34 13.53 12.13
N ILE A 196 -7.34 13.36 11.26
CA ILE A 196 -8.42 14.33 11.07
C ILE A 196 -9.23 14.50 12.37
N THR A 197 -9.58 13.41 13.06
CA THR A 197 -10.28 13.48 14.34
C THR A 197 -9.49 14.26 15.39
N VAL A 198 -8.19 14.01 15.51
CA VAL A 198 -7.31 14.76 16.43
C VAL A 198 -7.27 16.24 16.07
N LEU A 199 -7.10 16.58 14.78
CA LEU A 199 -7.09 17.96 14.31
C LEU A 199 -8.41 18.69 14.59
N LEU A 200 -9.56 18.02 14.38
CA LEU A 200 -10.87 18.59 14.69
C LEU A 200 -11.05 18.84 16.19
N LEU A 201 -10.63 17.91 17.05
CA LEU A 201 -10.71 18.06 18.51
C LEU A 201 -9.82 19.21 19.01
N LEU A 202 -8.57 19.26 18.55
CA LEU A 202 -7.64 20.35 18.89
C LEU A 202 -8.12 21.70 18.35
N GLY A 203 -8.65 21.72 17.13
CA GLY A 203 -9.14 22.91 16.46
C GLY A 203 -10.38 23.47 17.15
N TRP A 204 -11.35 22.60 17.44
CA TRP A 204 -12.54 22.95 18.21
C TRP A 204 -12.17 23.49 19.59
N SER A 205 -11.30 22.79 20.33
CA SER A 205 -10.89 23.22 21.67
C SER A 205 -10.23 24.59 21.66
N THR A 206 -9.33 24.83 20.69
CA THR A 206 -8.64 26.11 20.54
C THR A 206 -9.62 27.23 20.15
N ALA A 207 -10.47 26.99 19.15
CA ALA A 207 -11.47 27.96 18.70
C ALA A 207 -12.48 28.31 19.80
N SER A 208 -12.94 27.31 20.56
CA SER A 208 -13.85 27.53 21.69
C SER A 208 -13.19 28.35 22.79
N SER A 209 -11.93 28.04 23.16
CA SER A 209 -11.19 28.77 24.20
C SER A 209 -10.98 30.24 23.83
N ILE A 210 -10.58 30.50 22.58
CA ILE A 210 -10.40 31.86 22.05
C ILE A 210 -11.74 32.59 21.96
N GLY A 211 -12.76 31.95 21.38
CA GLY A 211 -14.07 32.54 21.15
C GLY A 211 -14.78 32.94 22.45
N THR A 212 -14.70 32.11 23.49
CA THR A 212 -15.28 32.43 24.80
C THR A 212 -14.58 33.63 25.45
N ALA A 213 -13.25 33.63 25.52
CA ALA A 213 -12.51 34.71 26.18
C ALA A 213 -12.68 36.06 25.47
N LEU A 214 -12.53 36.08 24.13
CA LEU A 214 -12.72 37.30 23.35
C LEU A 214 -14.17 37.76 23.34
N GLY A 215 -15.14 36.84 23.32
CA GLY A 215 -16.56 37.17 23.40
C GLY A 215 -16.92 37.85 24.72
N SER A 216 -16.43 37.33 25.85
CA SER A 216 -16.64 37.97 27.16
C SER A 216 -16.01 39.35 27.25
N LEU A 217 -14.78 39.52 26.76
CA LEU A 217 -14.10 40.82 26.72
C LEU A 217 -14.86 41.82 25.84
N LEU A 218 -15.32 41.40 24.66
CA LEU A 218 -16.07 42.24 23.72
C LEU A 218 -17.37 42.76 24.34
N VAL A 219 -18.12 41.89 25.02
CA VAL A 219 -19.36 42.28 25.71
C VAL A 219 -19.07 43.31 26.80
N SER A 220 -18.12 43.06 27.70
CA SER A 220 -17.78 44.00 28.77
C SER A 220 -17.25 45.33 28.25
N LEU A 221 -16.41 45.33 27.20
CA LEU A 221 -15.93 46.56 26.57
C LEU A 221 -17.07 47.36 25.94
N LYS A 222 -18.01 46.69 25.27
CA LYS A 222 -19.18 47.34 24.67
C LYS A 222 -20.08 47.98 25.72
N ASP A 223 -20.31 47.28 26.84
CA ASP A 223 -21.13 47.81 27.94
C ASP A 223 -20.50 49.08 28.53
N ILE A 224 -19.18 49.05 28.80
CA ILE A 224 -18.44 50.22 29.30
C ILE A 224 -18.48 51.39 28.29
N ALA A 225 -18.23 51.12 27.01
CA ALA A 225 -18.20 52.15 25.98
C ALA A 225 -19.57 52.79 25.71
N SER A 226 -20.67 52.06 25.95
CA SER A 226 -22.03 52.55 25.71
C SER A 226 -22.56 53.45 26.83
N GLY A 227 -21.83 53.61 27.93
CA GLY A 227 -22.22 54.45 29.07
C GLY A 227 -23.08 53.75 30.14
N ASP A 228 -23.63 52.58 29.83
CA ASP A 228 -24.41 51.72 30.74
C ASP A 228 -23.55 50.65 31.47
N GLY A 229 -22.22 50.77 31.38
CA GLY A 229 -21.29 49.78 31.88
C GLY A 229 -21.24 49.72 33.41
N ASP A 230 -21.72 48.61 33.97
CA ASP A 230 -21.55 48.30 35.39
C ASP A 230 -20.09 47.90 35.68
N LEU A 231 -19.31 48.89 36.16
CA LEU A 231 -17.91 48.73 36.53
C LEU A 231 -17.67 47.84 37.76
N THR A 232 -18.72 47.29 38.39
CA THR A 232 -18.62 46.30 39.46
C THR A 232 -18.56 44.87 38.95
N LYS A 233 -18.93 44.62 37.68
CA LYS A 233 -18.85 43.29 37.07
C LYS A 233 -17.41 42.89 36.72
N ARG A 234 -17.11 41.60 36.86
CA ARG A 234 -15.82 41.00 36.51
C ARG A 234 -16.01 39.86 35.54
N ILE A 235 -15.09 39.72 34.59
CA ILE A 235 -15.07 38.58 33.68
C ILE A 235 -14.49 37.38 34.43
N GLN A 236 -15.18 36.24 34.36
CA GLN A 236 -14.68 34.99 34.94
C GLN A 236 -13.45 34.50 34.17
N LYS A 237 -12.34 34.25 34.87
CA LYS A 237 -11.18 33.57 34.30
C LYS A 237 -11.50 32.09 34.08
N THR A 238 -11.52 31.65 32.83
CA THR A 238 -11.85 30.27 32.43
C THR A 238 -10.64 29.50 31.90
N SER A 239 -9.48 30.15 31.79
CA SER A 239 -8.24 29.59 31.24
C SER A 239 -7.04 30.10 32.03
N SER A 240 -5.96 29.31 32.09
CA SER A 240 -4.70 29.67 32.76
C SER A 240 -3.60 30.08 31.76
N ASP A 241 -3.96 30.24 30.48
CA ASP A 241 -3.06 30.64 29.39
C ASP A 241 -3.06 32.16 29.16
N GLU A 242 -2.47 32.62 28.05
CA GLU A 242 -2.33 34.04 27.74
C GLU A 242 -3.69 34.77 27.66
N LEU A 243 -4.79 34.09 27.33
CA LEU A 243 -6.13 34.69 27.38
C LEU A 243 -6.63 34.86 28.82
N GLY A 244 -6.28 33.93 29.71
CA GLY A 244 -6.53 34.06 31.14
C GLY A 244 -5.82 35.27 31.73
N ASP A 245 -4.57 35.51 31.33
CA ASP A 245 -3.80 36.66 31.77
C ASP A 245 -4.42 37.98 31.25
N VAL A 246 -4.91 38.02 30.01
CA VAL A 246 -5.63 39.18 29.47
C VAL A 246 -6.91 39.47 30.29
N VAL A 247 -7.66 38.44 30.68
CA VAL A 247 -8.85 38.59 31.54
C VAL A 247 -8.47 39.16 32.91
N ASP A 248 -7.39 38.69 33.52
CA ASP A 248 -6.92 39.19 34.82
C ASP A 248 -6.51 40.67 34.74
N TRP A 249 -5.72 41.05 33.73
CA TRP A 249 -5.31 42.44 33.52
C TRP A 249 -6.49 43.35 33.16
N PHE A 250 -7.46 42.86 32.40
CA PHE A 250 -8.69 43.60 32.10
C PHE A 250 -9.49 43.87 33.37
N ASN A 251 -9.71 42.86 34.21
CA ASN A 251 -10.39 43.03 35.49
C ASN A 251 -9.67 44.07 36.37
N GLN A 252 -8.34 43.97 36.52
CA GLN A 252 -7.56 44.97 37.28
C GLN A 252 -7.66 46.39 36.70
N PHE A 253 -7.73 46.53 35.38
CA PHE A 253 -7.93 47.83 34.73
C PHE A 253 -9.30 48.42 35.08
N VAL A 254 -10.37 47.62 34.99
CA VAL A 254 -11.73 48.03 35.36
C VAL A 254 -11.82 48.41 36.85
N ASP A 255 -11.16 47.66 37.75
CA ASP A 255 -11.06 48.01 39.17
C ASP A 255 -10.49 49.42 39.38
N LYS A 256 -9.36 49.71 38.75
CA LYS A 256 -8.70 51.02 38.88
C LYS A 256 -9.55 52.15 38.28
N LEU A 257 -10.21 51.89 37.16
CA LEU A 257 -11.12 52.84 36.52
C LEU A 257 -12.31 53.15 37.43
N HIS A 258 -12.93 52.13 38.02
CA HIS A 258 -14.02 52.28 38.99
C HIS A 258 -13.60 53.13 40.21
N HIS A 259 -12.44 52.84 40.80
CA HIS A 259 -11.91 53.63 41.92
C HIS A 259 -11.64 55.08 41.53
N SER A 260 -11.01 55.32 40.38
CA SER A 260 -10.70 56.67 39.91
C SER A 260 -11.96 57.50 39.67
N ILE A 261 -13.00 56.91 39.06
CA ILE A 261 -14.30 57.58 38.89
C ILE A 261 -14.95 57.84 40.26
N SER A 262 -14.90 56.86 41.17
CA SER A 262 -15.44 57.03 42.53
C SER A 262 -14.76 58.19 43.27
N ASP A 263 -13.44 58.32 43.16
CA ASP A 263 -12.68 59.38 43.80
C ASP A 263 -12.98 60.76 43.19
N VAL A 264 -13.17 60.85 41.88
CA VAL A 264 -13.64 62.09 41.21
C VAL A 264 -15.03 62.47 41.71
N VAL A 265 -15.97 61.53 41.76
CA VAL A 265 -17.34 61.78 42.26
C VAL A 265 -17.32 62.23 43.73
N LYS A 266 -16.51 61.58 44.58
CA LYS A 266 -16.32 62.00 45.98
C LYS A 266 -15.70 63.39 46.10
N SER A 267 -14.82 63.78 45.19
CA SER A 267 -14.19 65.11 45.19
C SER A 267 -15.13 66.22 44.72
N ILE A 268 -16.12 65.90 43.88
CA ILE A 268 -17.16 66.85 43.45
C ILE A 268 -18.19 67.10 44.55
N GLY A 269 -18.53 66.10 45.37
CA GLY A 269 -19.51 66.22 46.46
C GLY A 269 -19.35 67.46 47.36
N PRO A 270 -18.14 67.73 47.90
CA PRO A 270 -17.84 68.93 48.68
C PRO A 270 -17.96 70.26 47.90
N LEU A 271 -17.66 70.26 46.60
CA LEU A 271 -17.77 71.45 45.74
C LEU A 271 -19.24 71.81 45.49
N THR A 272 -20.12 70.82 45.36
CA THR A 272 -21.57 71.04 45.23
C THR A 272 -22.19 71.58 46.52
N SER A 273 -21.72 71.14 47.69
CA SER A 273 -22.15 71.73 48.97
C SER A 273 -21.67 73.16 49.15
N LEU A 274 -20.44 73.49 48.74
CA LEU A 274 -19.90 74.85 48.79
C LEU A 274 -20.60 75.82 47.82
N SER A 275 -21.03 75.35 46.64
CA SER A 275 -21.81 76.15 45.70
C SER A 275 -23.29 76.28 46.09
N SER A 276 -23.80 75.43 46.98
CA SER A 276 -25.17 75.53 47.53
C SER A 276 -25.24 76.44 48.76
N ASP A 277 -24.09 76.72 49.40
CA ASP A 277 -23.94 77.65 50.53
C ASP A 277 -23.57 79.09 50.10
N LEU A 278 -23.40 79.32 48.80
CA LEU A 278 -23.22 80.63 48.15
C LEU A 278 -24.53 81.11 47.51
#